data_AF-A0A6N0ZHA2-F1
#
_entry.id   AF-A0A6N0ZHA2-F1
#
_cell.length_a   1.000
_cell.length_b   1.000
_cell.length_c   1.000
_cell.angle_alpha   90.00
_cell.angle_beta   90.00
_cell.angle_gamma   90.00
#
_symmetry.space_group_name_H-M   'P 1'
#
loop_
_entity.id
_entity.type
_entity.pdbx_description
1 polymer ?
#
loop_
_entity_poly.entity_id
_entity_poly.type
_entity_poly.pdbx_seq_one_letter_code
_entity_poly.pdbx_strand_id
1 'polypeptide(L)'
;MPSIAETIEELHTALKSNANEHQLLILIERSLDSLRSQYRMHKNEFSDDTVHFLKSLSALQESLREFIEAIEEKKWVRTRDDAQELAGQLGELRDKLSPHLVAKRAEKELREIIAKAQSLPFAAVVAGESELQKQRARLERAAKRCNNCGARMVLRESQHGYFWWCSTFPTCFARRWLSPEDSESLLQ
;
A
#
# COMPACT_ATOMS: atom_id res chain seq x y z
N MET A 1 -14.76 28.51 28.03
CA MET A 1 -14.54 27.05 28.01
C MET A 1 -15.88 26.44 27.70
N PRO A 2 -16.03 25.68 26.61
CA PRO A 2 -17.29 25.01 26.31
C PRO A 2 -17.62 24.04 27.45
N SER A 3 -18.90 23.92 27.77
CA SER A 3 -19.41 22.95 28.73
C SER A 3 -19.25 21.52 28.19
N ILE A 4 -19.35 20.53 29.09
CA ILE A 4 -19.29 19.10 28.73
C ILE A 4 -20.36 18.76 27.68
N ALA A 5 -21.59 19.26 27.86
CA ALA A 5 -22.70 19.03 26.94
C ALA A 5 -22.47 19.66 25.56
N GLU A 6 -21.98 20.90 25.50
CA GLU A 6 -21.62 21.57 24.24
C GLU A 6 -20.53 20.81 23.49
N THR A 7 -19.51 20.31 24.21
CA THR A 7 -18.41 19.53 23.61
C THR A 7 -18.92 18.20 22.99
N ILE A 8 -19.89 17.55 23.63
CA ILE A 8 -20.51 16.31 23.12
C ILE A 8 -21.41 16.59 21.91
N GLU A 9 -22.21 17.65 21.95
CA GLU A 9 -23.03 18.11 20.82
C GLU A 9 -22.17 18.48 19.60
N GLU A 10 -21.05 19.17 19.82
CA GLU A 10 -20.06 19.48 18.78
C GLU A 10 -19.50 18.19 18.16
N LEU A 11 -19.17 17.18 18.97
CA LEU A 11 -18.70 15.87 18.48
C LEU A 11 -19.77 15.17 17.65
N HIS A 12 -21.01 15.12 18.11
CA HIS A 12 -22.13 14.55 17.34
C HIS A 12 -22.33 15.25 16.01
N THR A 13 -22.24 16.58 16.00
CA THR A 13 -22.40 17.38 14.78
C THR A 13 -21.24 17.16 13.81
N ALA A 14 -20.00 17.12 14.33
CA ALA A 14 -18.81 16.85 13.54
C ALA A 14 -18.85 15.44 12.92
N LEU A 15 -19.24 14.42 13.68
CA LEU A 15 -19.38 13.04 13.19
C LEU A 15 -20.42 12.88 12.07
N LYS A 16 -21.41 13.77 12.00
CA LYS A 16 -22.44 13.77 10.94
C LYS A 16 -22.06 14.59 9.72
N SER A 17 -21.24 15.63 9.86
CA SER A 17 -21.00 16.63 8.82
C SER A 17 -19.57 16.64 8.25
N ASN A 18 -18.58 16.11 8.97
CA ASN A 18 -17.20 16.05 8.49
C ASN A 18 -16.92 14.76 7.72
N ALA A 19 -16.48 14.93 6.47
CA ALA A 19 -15.96 13.86 5.64
C ALA A 19 -14.41 13.75 5.69
N ASN A 20 -13.73 14.66 6.38
CA ASN A 20 -12.28 14.70 6.48
C ASN A 20 -11.80 13.96 7.73
N GLU A 21 -11.17 12.81 7.53
CA GLU A 21 -10.68 11.90 8.57
C GLU A 21 -9.63 12.54 9.49
N HIS A 22 -8.72 13.36 8.95
CA HIS A 22 -7.67 14.02 9.73
C HIS A 22 -8.26 15.10 10.65
N GLN A 23 -9.14 15.94 10.11
CA GLN A 23 -9.81 16.97 10.89
C GLN A 23 -10.71 16.37 11.97
N LEU A 24 -11.39 15.28 11.65
CA LEU A 24 -12.24 14.57 12.60
C LEU A 24 -11.41 13.94 13.73
N LEU A 25 -10.26 13.33 13.41
CA LEU A 25 -9.36 12.76 14.41
C LEU A 25 -8.81 13.84 15.36
N ILE A 26 -8.32 14.96 14.82
CA ILE A 26 -7.82 16.10 15.63
C ILE A 26 -8.92 16.65 16.55
N LEU A 27 -10.14 16.77 16.02
CA LEU A 27 -11.28 17.26 16.79
C LEU A 27 -11.63 16.28 17.93
N ILE A 28 -11.64 14.98 17.66
CA ILE A 28 -11.89 13.94 18.66
C ILE A 28 -10.83 13.98 19.75
N GLU A 29 -9.54 14.04 19.40
CA GLU A 29 -8.43 14.10 20.36
C GLU A 29 -8.55 15.32 21.27
N ARG A 30 -8.73 16.51 20.68
CA ARG A 30 -8.87 17.76 21.43
C ARG A 30 -10.07 17.74 22.36
N SER A 31 -11.21 17.22 21.91
CA SER A 31 -12.42 17.11 22.72
C SER A 31 -12.26 16.09 23.84
N LEU A 32 -11.61 14.95 23.59
CA LEU A 32 -11.32 13.96 24.63
C LEU A 32 -10.37 14.50 25.71
N ASP A 33 -9.35 15.26 25.34
CA ASP A 33 -8.42 15.86 26.32
C ASP A 33 -9.09 16.96 27.15
N SER A 34 -9.99 17.74 26.53
CA SER A 34 -10.85 18.70 27.25
C SER A 34 -11.74 17.98 28.26
N LEU A 35 -12.44 16.92 27.84
CA LEU A 35 -13.33 16.14 28.71
C LEU A 35 -12.57 15.43 29.84
N ARG A 36 -11.37 14.88 29.57
CA ARG A 36 -10.49 14.28 30.59
C ARG A 36 -10.06 15.29 31.65
N SER A 37 -9.76 16.52 31.24
CA SER A 37 -9.37 17.60 32.15
C SER A 37 -10.54 18.04 33.04
N GLN A 38 -11.75 18.07 32.49
CA GLN A 38 -12.98 18.44 33.21
C GLN A 38 -13.53 17.31 34.10
N TYR A 39 -13.23 16.04 33.79
CA TYR A 39 -13.71 14.86 34.52
C TYR A 39 -13.42 14.91 36.03
N ARG A 40 -12.25 15.42 36.42
CA ARG A 40 -11.87 15.53 37.84
C ARG A 40 -12.78 16.47 38.64
N MET A 41 -13.31 17.51 38.00
CA MET A 41 -14.08 18.56 38.67
C MET A 41 -15.59 18.34 38.54
N HIS A 42 -16.05 17.66 37.49
CA HIS A 42 -17.46 17.51 37.15
C HIS A 42 -17.87 16.04 36.96
N LYS A 43 -17.42 15.14 37.84
CA LYS A 43 -17.72 13.69 37.76
C LYS A 43 -19.21 13.38 37.67
N ASN A 44 -20.05 14.16 38.36
CA ASN A 44 -21.51 13.94 38.43
C ASN A 44 -22.26 14.36 37.15
N GLU A 45 -21.61 15.07 36.23
CA GLU A 45 -22.21 15.48 34.94
C GLU A 45 -22.05 14.42 33.84
N PHE A 46 -21.25 13.36 34.08
CA PHE A 46 -21.10 12.25 33.16
C PHE A 46 -22.18 11.20 33.42
N SER A 47 -23.21 11.18 32.57
CA SER A 47 -24.21 10.10 32.51
C SER A 47 -23.57 8.79 32.04
N ASP A 48 -24.21 7.65 32.36
CA ASP A 48 -23.84 6.34 31.82
C ASP A 48 -23.86 6.33 30.28
N ASP A 49 -24.82 7.04 29.68
CA ASP A 49 -24.91 7.24 28.22
C ASP A 49 -23.69 7.97 27.67
N THR A 50 -23.18 8.97 28.40
CA THR A 50 -21.97 9.70 28.03
C THR A 50 -20.76 8.79 28.08
N VAL A 51 -20.66 7.93 29.10
CA VAL A 51 -19.57 6.96 29.21
C VAL A 51 -19.62 5.95 28.07
N HIS A 52 -20.81 5.46 27.71
CA HIS A 52 -20.99 4.57 26.56
C HIS A 52 -20.59 5.27 25.25
N PHE A 53 -21.02 6.51 25.05
CA PHE A 53 -20.63 7.31 23.90
C PHE A 53 -19.11 7.48 23.81
N LEU A 54 -18.43 7.83 24.91
CA LEU A 54 -16.98 7.99 24.92
C LEU A 54 -16.24 6.68 24.58
N LYS A 55 -16.75 5.52 25.01
CA LYS A 55 -16.22 4.22 24.59
C LYS A 55 -16.39 4.01 23.08
N SER A 56 -17.58 4.27 22.52
CA SER A 56 -17.77 4.21 21.07
C SER A 56 -16.89 5.19 20.30
N LEU A 57 -16.66 6.38 20.84
CA LEU A 57 -15.79 7.41 20.26
C LEU A 57 -14.33 6.94 20.20
N SER A 58 -13.86 6.24 21.24
CA SER A 58 -12.50 5.67 21.25
C SER A 58 -12.31 4.57 20.20
N ALA A 59 -13.32 3.72 19.98
CA ALA A 59 -13.29 2.72 18.91
C ALA A 59 -13.31 3.37 17.51
N LEU A 60 -14.07 4.45 17.36
CA LEU A 60 -14.09 5.24 16.13
C LEU A 60 -12.76 5.96 15.90
N GLN A 61 -12.14 6.48 16.96
CA GLN A 61 -10.82 7.11 16.89
C GLN A 61 -9.78 6.13 16.35
N GLU A 62 -9.77 4.89 16.85
CA GLU A 62 -8.86 3.85 16.36
C GLU A 62 -9.14 3.51 14.90
N SER A 63 -10.42 3.33 14.54
CA SER A 63 -10.81 3.08 13.14
C SER A 63 -10.42 4.22 12.20
N LEU A 64 -10.44 5.48 12.66
CA LEU A 64 -9.97 6.61 11.87
C LEU A 64 -8.44 6.61 11.69
N ARG A 65 -7.68 6.22 12.72
CA ARG A 65 -6.22 6.06 12.59
C ARG A 65 -5.87 4.96 11.59
N GLU A 66 -6.48 3.79 11.74
CA GLU A 66 -6.35 2.66 10.82
C GLU A 66 -6.69 3.12 9.38
N PHE A 67 -7.74 3.92 9.21
CA PHE A 67 -8.12 4.46 7.90
C PHE A 67 -7.11 5.45 7.32
N ILE A 68 -6.54 6.34 8.12
CA ILE A 68 -5.49 7.27 7.67
C ILE A 68 -4.25 6.48 7.25
N GLU A 69 -3.83 5.50 8.05
CA GLU A 69 -2.69 4.63 7.74
C GLU A 69 -2.91 3.86 6.43
N ALA A 70 -4.09 3.26 6.23
CA ALA A 70 -4.47 2.60 4.98
C ALA A 70 -4.42 3.55 3.76
N ILE A 71 -4.84 4.82 3.92
CA ILE A 71 -4.70 5.82 2.85
C ILE A 71 -3.22 6.09 2.52
N GLU A 72 -2.33 6.11 3.52
CA GLU A 72 -0.89 6.28 3.29
C GLU A 72 -0.27 5.06 2.59
N GLU A 73 -0.73 3.86 2.92
CA GLU A 73 -0.28 2.60 2.32
C GLU A 73 -0.58 2.50 0.82
N LYS A 74 -1.58 3.24 0.31
CA LYS A 74 -1.88 3.36 -1.14
C LYS A 74 -0.66 3.74 -1.99
N LYS A 75 0.32 4.45 -1.41
CA LYS A 75 1.59 4.83 -2.07
C LYS A 75 2.47 3.62 -2.36
N TRP A 76 2.37 2.56 -1.57
CA TRP A 76 3.24 1.39 -1.63
C TRP A 76 2.66 0.22 -2.43
N VAL A 77 1.38 0.30 -2.81
CA VAL A 77 0.70 -0.70 -3.66
C VAL A 77 1.35 -0.77 -5.05
N ARG A 78 2.05 -1.89 -5.30
CA ARG A 78 2.77 -2.18 -6.55
C ARG A 78 2.21 -3.41 -7.27
N THR A 79 1.61 -4.33 -6.55
CA THR A 79 1.06 -5.57 -7.09
C THR A 79 -0.45 -5.64 -6.94
N ARG A 80 -1.09 -6.55 -7.69
CA ARG A 80 -2.52 -6.86 -7.53
C ARG A 80 -2.84 -7.37 -6.14
N ASP A 81 -1.95 -8.20 -5.60
CA ASP A 81 -2.07 -8.80 -4.28
C ASP A 81 -2.09 -7.70 -3.19
N ASP A 82 -1.15 -6.75 -3.24
CA ASP A 82 -1.13 -5.58 -2.35
C ASP A 82 -2.44 -4.77 -2.44
N ALA A 83 -2.94 -4.59 -3.67
CA ALA A 83 -4.16 -3.84 -3.90
C ALA A 83 -5.41 -4.58 -3.36
N GLN A 84 -5.42 -5.90 -3.42
CA GLN A 84 -6.50 -6.73 -2.86
C GLN A 84 -6.48 -6.71 -1.34
N GLU A 85 -5.30 -6.78 -0.72
CA GLU A 85 -5.15 -6.68 0.74
C GLU A 85 -5.66 -5.33 1.25
N LEU A 86 -5.18 -4.24 0.65
CA LEU A 86 -5.62 -2.89 1.02
C LEU A 86 -7.14 -2.69 0.76
N ALA A 87 -7.67 -3.26 -0.31
CA ALA A 87 -9.12 -3.22 -0.55
C ALA A 87 -9.92 -3.97 0.53
N GLY A 88 -9.40 -5.08 1.05
CA GLY A 88 -9.98 -5.80 2.18
C GLY A 88 -10.05 -4.93 3.43
N GLN A 89 -8.91 -4.34 3.81
CA GLN A 89 -8.82 -3.43 4.96
C GLN A 89 -9.77 -2.24 4.83
N LEU A 90 -9.79 -1.56 3.67
CA LEU A 90 -10.70 -0.44 3.40
C LEU A 90 -12.18 -0.84 3.46
N GLY A 91 -12.50 -2.09 3.08
CA GLY A 91 -13.84 -2.66 3.20
C GLY A 91 -14.28 -2.83 4.66
N GLU A 92 -13.43 -3.40 5.50
CA GLU A 92 -13.70 -3.56 6.94
C GLU A 92 -13.82 -2.20 7.63
N LEU A 93 -12.92 -1.26 7.30
CA LEU A 93 -12.94 0.10 7.85
C LEU A 93 -14.18 0.87 7.45
N ARG A 94 -14.65 0.73 6.21
CA ARG A 94 -15.94 1.30 5.78
C ARG A 94 -17.07 0.81 6.70
N ASP A 95 -17.10 -0.48 7.00
CA ASP A 95 -18.18 -1.07 7.81
C ASP A 95 -18.10 -0.60 9.27
N LYS A 96 -16.89 -0.47 9.84
CA LYS A 96 -16.67 0.12 11.17
C LYS A 96 -17.03 1.62 11.25
N LEU A 97 -16.79 2.37 10.17
CA LEU A 97 -17.03 3.82 10.11
C LEU A 97 -18.49 4.18 9.75
N SER A 98 -19.28 3.22 9.27
CA SER A 98 -20.72 3.41 9.02
C SER A 98 -21.45 3.68 10.35
N PRO A 99 -22.30 4.72 10.46
CA PRO A 99 -22.94 5.50 9.39
C PRO A 99 -22.33 6.89 9.12
N HIS A 100 -21.09 7.16 9.55
CA HIS A 100 -20.48 8.49 9.45
C HIS A 100 -20.11 8.86 8.00
N LEU A 101 -19.99 10.17 7.70
CA LEU A 101 -19.64 10.61 6.34
C LEU A 101 -18.25 10.14 5.89
N VAL A 102 -17.34 9.84 6.81
CA VAL A 102 -16.03 9.26 6.51
C VAL A 102 -16.16 7.87 5.86
N ALA A 103 -17.23 7.11 6.13
CA ALA A 103 -17.47 5.84 5.45
C ALA A 103 -17.64 6.03 3.93
N LYS A 104 -18.28 7.11 3.48
CA LYS A 104 -18.37 7.45 2.04
C LYS A 104 -17.01 7.78 1.44
N ARG A 105 -16.10 8.36 2.24
CA ARG A 105 -14.72 8.56 1.81
C ARG A 105 -14.00 7.22 1.65
N ALA A 106 -14.14 6.31 2.60
CA ALA A 106 -13.58 4.97 2.53
C ALA A 106 -14.10 4.19 1.31
N GLU A 107 -15.40 4.27 1.00
CA GLU A 107 -15.98 3.69 -0.23
C GLU A 107 -15.34 4.22 -1.51
N LYS A 108 -15.06 5.54 -1.56
CA LYS A 108 -14.39 6.16 -2.70
C LYS A 108 -12.97 5.62 -2.86
N GLU A 109 -12.20 5.57 -1.77
CA GLU A 109 -10.83 5.04 -1.79
C GLU A 109 -10.80 3.56 -2.20
N LEU A 110 -11.72 2.75 -1.67
CA LEU A 110 -11.88 1.35 -2.03
C LEU A 110 -12.11 1.18 -3.54
N ARG A 111 -13.00 1.99 -4.13
CA ARG A 111 -13.27 1.95 -5.58
C ARG A 111 -12.03 2.30 -6.39
N GLU A 112 -11.26 3.30 -5.97
CA GLU A 112 -10.03 3.71 -6.65
C GLU A 112 -8.95 2.62 -6.60
N ILE A 113 -8.79 1.94 -5.44
CA ILE A 113 -7.85 0.82 -5.30
C ILE A 113 -8.25 -0.35 -6.20
N ILE A 114 -9.53 -0.72 -6.22
CA ILE A 114 -10.03 -1.81 -7.08
C ILE A 114 -9.81 -1.48 -8.57
N ALA A 115 -10.03 -0.22 -8.97
CA ALA A 115 -9.75 0.22 -10.33
C ALA A 115 -8.24 0.14 -10.65
N LYS A 116 -7.37 0.61 -9.74
CA LYS A 116 -5.92 0.52 -9.88
C LYS A 116 -5.45 -0.94 -9.98
N ALA A 117 -6.05 -1.84 -9.19
CA ALA A 117 -5.70 -3.27 -9.17
C ALA A 117 -5.81 -3.95 -10.55
N GLN A 118 -6.72 -3.50 -11.42
CA GLN A 118 -6.84 -4.06 -12.77
C GLN A 118 -5.62 -3.80 -13.65
N SER A 119 -4.88 -2.72 -13.37
CA SER A 119 -3.70 -2.31 -14.13
C SER A 119 -2.36 -2.84 -13.59
N LEU A 120 -2.35 -3.41 -12.39
CA LEU A 120 -1.13 -3.85 -11.73
C LEU A 120 -0.75 -5.29 -12.13
N PRO A 121 0.55 -5.63 -12.13
CA PRO A 121 1.00 -7.01 -12.28
C PRO A 121 0.71 -7.82 -11.00
N PHE A 122 0.56 -9.14 -11.15
CA PHE A 122 0.52 -10.06 -10.00
C PHE A 122 1.88 -10.13 -9.32
N ALA A 123 1.90 -10.31 -7.99
CA ALA A 123 3.14 -10.42 -7.23
C ALA A 123 4.06 -11.54 -7.76
N ALA A 124 3.47 -12.67 -8.17
CA ALA A 124 4.19 -13.79 -8.78
C ALA A 124 4.92 -13.41 -10.07
N VAL A 125 4.34 -12.54 -10.90
CA VAL A 125 4.96 -12.08 -12.15
C VAL A 125 6.16 -11.18 -11.83
N VAL A 126 5.99 -10.22 -10.92
CA VAL A 126 7.08 -9.32 -10.49
C VAL A 126 8.23 -10.10 -9.84
N ALA A 127 7.90 -11.10 -9.02
CA ALA A 127 8.89 -11.97 -8.41
C ALA A 127 9.66 -12.79 -9.46
N GLY A 128 8.94 -13.37 -10.44
CA GLY A 128 9.55 -14.09 -11.56
C GLY A 128 10.48 -13.22 -12.40
N GLU A 129 10.05 -12.01 -12.76
CA GLU A 129 10.88 -11.04 -13.50
C GLU A 129 12.15 -10.66 -12.72
N SER A 130 12.03 -10.44 -11.40
CA SER A 130 13.17 -10.14 -10.54
C SER A 130 14.17 -11.30 -10.49
N GLU A 131 13.69 -12.54 -10.38
CA GLU A 131 14.56 -13.72 -10.31
C GLU A 131 15.25 -13.96 -11.65
N LEU A 132 14.51 -13.88 -12.75
CA LEU A 132 15.07 -13.93 -14.11
C LEU A 132 16.13 -12.85 -14.30
N GLN A 133 15.90 -11.62 -13.82
CA GLN A 133 16.88 -10.54 -13.90
C GLN A 133 18.15 -10.85 -13.10
N LYS A 134 18.03 -11.45 -11.90
CA LYS A 134 19.21 -11.88 -11.12
C LYS A 134 19.99 -12.98 -11.83
N GLN A 135 19.31 -13.96 -12.41
CA GLN A 135 19.94 -15.04 -13.16
C GLN A 135 20.65 -14.51 -14.41
N ARG A 136 20.00 -13.63 -15.19
CA ARG A 136 20.62 -12.91 -16.32
C ARG A 136 21.87 -12.16 -15.85
N ALA A 137 21.78 -11.37 -14.77
CA ALA A 137 22.92 -10.62 -14.23
C ALA A 137 24.04 -11.53 -13.70
N ARG A 138 23.72 -12.71 -13.18
CA ARG A 138 24.71 -13.73 -12.79
C ARG A 138 25.46 -14.25 -14.01
N LEU A 139 24.74 -14.60 -15.08
CA LEU A 139 25.33 -15.07 -16.32
C LEU A 139 26.18 -13.98 -16.97
N GLU A 140 25.70 -12.75 -17.06
CA GLU A 140 26.45 -11.63 -17.63
C GLU A 140 27.74 -11.33 -16.87
N ARG A 141 27.76 -11.50 -15.55
CA ARG A 141 29.00 -11.41 -14.76
C ARG A 141 29.98 -12.54 -15.07
N ALA A 142 29.47 -13.73 -15.36
CA ALA A 142 30.26 -14.89 -15.79
C ALA A 142 30.54 -14.90 -17.31
N ALA A 143 30.14 -13.86 -18.05
CA ALA A 143 30.25 -13.82 -19.50
C ALA A 143 31.70 -13.95 -19.96
N LYS A 144 31.94 -14.92 -20.84
CA LYS A 144 33.25 -15.12 -21.47
C LYS A 144 33.51 -13.99 -22.48
N ARG A 145 34.79 -13.66 -22.68
CA ARG A 145 35.20 -12.73 -23.74
C ARG A 145 34.97 -13.37 -25.11
N CYS A 146 34.73 -12.54 -26.10
CA CYS A 146 34.57 -12.95 -27.48
C CYS A 146 35.88 -13.54 -28.03
N ASN A 147 35.83 -14.74 -28.59
CA ASN A 147 37.00 -15.40 -29.17
C ASN A 147 37.54 -14.70 -30.43
N ASN A 148 36.73 -13.85 -31.08
CA ASN A 148 37.11 -13.19 -32.34
C ASN A 148 37.79 -11.82 -32.11
N CYS A 149 37.39 -11.07 -31.09
CA CYS A 149 37.90 -9.70 -30.85
C CYS A 149 38.30 -9.41 -29.40
N GLY A 150 38.13 -10.36 -28.47
CA GLY A 150 38.49 -10.20 -27.05
C GLY A 150 37.57 -9.28 -26.23
N ALA A 151 36.55 -8.68 -26.85
CA ALA A 151 35.57 -7.82 -26.18
C ALA A 151 34.63 -8.62 -25.27
N ARG A 152 33.89 -7.95 -24.40
CA ARG A 152 32.87 -8.60 -23.55
C ARG A 152 31.70 -9.08 -24.40
N MET A 153 31.10 -10.19 -23.99
CA MET A 153 29.84 -10.65 -24.55
C MET A 153 28.68 -10.19 -23.66
N VAL A 154 27.54 -9.88 -24.26
CA VAL A 154 26.30 -9.49 -23.59
C VAL A 154 25.23 -10.53 -23.86
N LEU A 155 24.32 -10.73 -22.90
CA LEU A 155 23.24 -11.68 -23.05
C LEU A 155 22.09 -11.03 -23.83
N ARG A 156 21.55 -11.71 -24.82
CA ARG A 156 20.37 -11.26 -25.58
C ARG A 156 19.36 -12.37 -25.71
N GLU A 157 18.10 -11.97 -25.85
CA GLU A 157 16.96 -12.85 -26.02
C GLU A 157 16.55 -12.93 -27.50
N SER A 158 16.15 -14.12 -27.95
CA SER A 158 15.58 -14.37 -29.28
C SER A 158 14.36 -15.30 -29.15
N GLN A 159 13.62 -15.47 -30.24
CA GLN A 159 12.52 -16.45 -30.30
C GLN A 159 12.93 -17.90 -29.99
N HIS A 160 14.22 -18.24 -30.12
CA HIS A 160 14.76 -19.56 -29.83
C HIS A 160 15.44 -19.65 -28.45
N GLY A 161 15.29 -18.61 -27.62
CA GLY A 161 15.93 -18.49 -26.31
C GLY A 161 17.11 -17.52 -26.31
N TYR A 162 17.91 -17.60 -25.25
CA TYR A 162 18.99 -16.65 -24.98
C TYR A 162 20.30 -17.03 -25.67
N PHE A 163 21.10 -16.02 -26.01
CA PHE A 163 22.42 -16.19 -26.63
C PHE A 163 23.38 -15.04 -26.28
N TRP A 164 24.67 -15.35 -26.32
CA TRP A 164 25.75 -14.39 -26.19
C TRP A 164 25.97 -13.63 -27.48
N TRP A 165 25.99 -12.30 -27.42
CA TRP A 165 26.28 -11.39 -28.52
C TRP A 165 27.52 -10.54 -28.21
N CYS A 166 28.39 -10.30 -29.19
CA CYS A 166 29.59 -9.46 -28.99
C CYS A 166 29.25 -7.97 -28.78
N SER A 167 29.73 -7.34 -27.70
CA SER A 167 29.39 -5.96 -27.37
C SER A 167 29.84 -4.91 -28.40
N THR A 168 30.75 -5.26 -29.31
CA THR A 168 31.34 -4.35 -30.31
C THR A 168 30.66 -4.39 -31.68
N PHE A 169 29.52 -5.07 -31.83
CA PHE A 169 28.74 -4.99 -33.06
C PHE A 169 28.46 -3.52 -33.47
N PRO A 170 28.60 -3.15 -34.76
CA PRO A 170 28.74 -3.98 -35.96
C PRO A 170 30.18 -4.40 -36.31
N THR A 171 31.19 -4.03 -35.53
CA THR A 171 32.60 -4.39 -35.84
C THR A 171 32.90 -5.88 -35.63
N CYS A 172 32.13 -6.56 -34.78
CA CYS A 172 32.21 -8.01 -34.59
C CYS A 172 30.81 -8.62 -34.52
N PHE A 173 30.55 -9.62 -35.36
CA PHE A 173 29.26 -10.31 -35.50
C PHE A 173 29.21 -11.64 -34.73
N ALA A 174 30.20 -11.91 -33.87
CA ALA A 174 30.27 -13.17 -33.13
C ALA A 174 29.05 -13.35 -32.22
N ARG A 175 28.43 -14.51 -32.34
CA ARG A 175 27.29 -14.96 -31.53
C ARG A 175 27.51 -16.40 -31.07
N ARG A 176 27.00 -16.73 -29.89
CA ARG A 176 27.10 -18.07 -29.33
C ARG A 176 25.87 -18.38 -28.46
N TRP A 177 25.25 -19.54 -28.67
CA TRP A 177 24.16 -20.02 -27.81
C TRP A 177 24.65 -20.36 -26.40
N LEU A 178 23.75 -20.26 -25.41
CA LEU A 178 24.08 -20.64 -24.04
C LEU A 178 24.26 -22.16 -23.94
N SER A 179 24.93 -22.58 -22.86
CA SER A 179 24.96 -24.01 -22.51
C SER A 179 23.54 -24.47 -22.11
N PRO A 180 23.22 -25.76 -22.23
CA PRO A 180 21.93 -26.29 -21.77
C PRO A 180 21.65 -25.93 -20.30
N GLU A 181 22.66 -26.03 -19.43
CA GLU A 181 22.56 -25.69 -18.00
C GLU A 181 22.20 -24.20 -17.78
N ASP A 182 22.89 -23.28 -18.46
CA ASP A 182 22.60 -21.85 -18.33
C ASP A 182 21.26 -21.48 -18.97
N SER A 183 20.87 -22.17 -20.06
CA SER A 183 19.59 -21.94 -20.72
C SER A 183 18.42 -22.43 -19.88
N GLU A 184 18.54 -23.60 -19.25
CA GLU A 184 17.53 -24.15 -18.35
C GLU A 184 17.36 -23.25 -17.12
N SER A 185 18.47 -22.70 -16.62
CA SER A 185 18.43 -21.76 -15.49
C SER A 185 17.62 -20.49 -15.76
N LEU A 186 17.39 -20.11 -17.03
CA LEU A 186 16.62 -18.91 -17.42
C LEU A 186 15.16 -19.22 -17.82
N LEU A 187 14.78 -20.50 -17.88
CA LEU A 187 13.46 -20.96 -18.32
C LEU A 187 12.59 -21.52 -17.17
N GLN A 188 13.17 -21.63 -15.96
CA GLN A 188 12.47 -21.98 -14.72
C GLN A 188 11.95 -20.72 -14.02
#